data_AF-A0A101PPY0-F1
#
_entry.id   AF-A0A101PPY0-F1
#
_cell.length_a   1.000
_cell.length_b   1.000
_cell.length_c   1.000
_cell.angle_alpha   90.00
_cell.angle_beta   90.00
_cell.angle_gamma   90.00
#
_symmetry.space_group_name_H-M   'P 1'
#
loop_
_entity.id
_entity.type
_entity.pdbx_description
1 polymer ?
#
loop_
_entity_poly.entity_id
_entity_poly.type
_entity_poly.pdbx_seq_one_letter_code
_entity_poly.pdbx_strand_id
1 'polypeptide(L)'
;MKVVVIGGTGLIGSKLVAKLNEHGHEAVPAAPNTGVNTLTGEGLAEVLDGASVVVDVSNSPSFADDAVMEFFRISTTNLLKAEADAGVTHHVALSVVGTERLQESGYFRAKQAQEGLIKDSGIPYSIVHATQFFEFMKGIADSATDGDTVRLAPIKIRPVYSDDVAAVVGRTAVGTPVNGVVEVAGPDVFQLDELIRKGLAAKNDPRTVVTDEHAPYFGAELQETTLLPGPDAHIAETRFADWLAQQR
;
A
#
# COMPACT_ATOMS: atom_id res chain seq x y z
N MET A 1 1.13 15.49 -18.63
CA MET A 1 1.46 14.11 -19.03
C MET A 1 0.32 13.20 -18.62
N LYS A 2 0.14 12.09 -19.35
CA LYS A 2 -0.86 11.08 -19.01
C LYS A 2 -0.28 10.11 -17.98
N VAL A 3 -0.98 9.96 -16.86
CA VAL A 3 -0.66 9.05 -15.75
C VAL A 3 -1.82 8.08 -15.58
N VAL A 4 -1.59 6.79 -15.80
CA VAL A 4 -2.61 5.76 -15.56
C VAL A 4 -2.46 5.23 -14.14
N VAL A 5 -3.54 5.24 -13.37
CA VAL A 5 -3.54 4.80 -11.97
C VAL A 5 -4.31 3.48 -11.87
N ILE A 6 -3.56 2.37 -11.81
CA ILE A 6 -4.11 1.03 -11.58
C ILE A 6 -4.56 0.92 -10.12
N GLY A 7 -5.80 0.49 -9.90
CA GLY A 7 -6.47 0.64 -8.61
C GLY A 7 -6.99 2.06 -8.37
N GLY A 8 -7.16 2.85 -9.45
CA GLY A 8 -7.53 4.27 -9.43
C GLY A 8 -8.86 4.62 -8.77
N THR A 9 -9.72 3.63 -8.50
CA THR A 9 -11.00 3.81 -7.81
C THR A 9 -10.95 3.45 -6.32
N GLY A 10 -9.81 2.94 -5.84
CA GLY A 10 -9.58 2.58 -4.45
C GLY A 10 -9.19 3.76 -3.55
N LEU A 11 -8.85 3.45 -2.30
CA LEU A 11 -8.51 4.45 -1.26
C LEU A 11 -7.39 5.40 -1.71
N ILE A 12 -6.25 4.86 -2.12
CA ILE A 12 -5.10 5.66 -2.58
C ILE A 12 -5.33 6.18 -4.00
N GLY A 13 -5.82 5.32 -4.89
CA GLY A 13 -5.96 5.64 -6.30
C GLY A 13 -6.86 6.85 -6.55
N SER A 14 -8.01 6.94 -5.87
CA SER A 14 -8.95 8.06 -6.04
C SER A 14 -8.35 9.39 -5.59
N LYS A 15 -7.64 9.39 -4.45
CA LYS A 15 -6.89 10.55 -3.94
C LYS A 15 -5.79 10.98 -4.89
N LEU A 16 -5.04 10.02 -5.42
CA LEU A 16 -3.96 10.26 -6.35
C LEU A 16 -4.47 10.87 -7.66
N VAL A 17 -5.56 10.33 -8.22
CA VAL A 17 -6.19 10.85 -9.45
C VAL A 17 -6.63 12.29 -9.24
N ALA A 18 -7.30 12.60 -8.11
CA ALA A 18 -7.68 13.97 -7.79
C ALA A 18 -6.47 14.91 -7.73
N LYS A 19 -5.45 14.55 -6.94
CA LYS A 19 -4.24 15.37 -6.75
C LYS A 19 -3.45 15.59 -8.04
N LEU A 20 -3.33 14.57 -8.90
CA LEU A 20 -2.61 14.69 -10.16
C LEU A 20 -3.36 15.61 -11.15
N ASN A 21 -4.68 15.50 -11.21
CA ASN A 21 -5.52 16.38 -12.03
C ASN A 21 -5.47 17.84 -11.55
N GLU A 22 -5.47 18.06 -10.23
CA GLU A 22 -5.29 19.41 -9.64
C GLU A 22 -3.97 20.07 -10.06
N HIS A 23 -2.92 19.27 -10.30
CA HIS A 23 -1.61 19.76 -10.78
C HIS A 23 -1.49 19.78 -12.32
N GLY A 24 -2.58 19.61 -13.06
CA GLY A 24 -2.62 19.73 -14.52
C GLY A 24 -2.09 18.52 -15.29
N HIS A 25 -1.96 17.36 -14.62
CA HIS A 25 -1.72 16.10 -15.31
C HIS A 25 -3.04 15.48 -15.78
N GLU A 26 -2.98 14.60 -16.78
CA GLU A 26 -4.13 13.79 -17.19
C GLU A 26 -4.06 12.47 -16.42
N ALA A 27 -4.75 12.41 -15.27
CA ALA A 27 -4.77 11.21 -14.45
C ALA A 27 -5.98 10.34 -14.78
N VAL A 28 -5.73 9.14 -15.29
CA VAL A 28 -6.76 8.19 -15.73
C VAL A 28 -6.90 7.07 -14.70
N PRO A 29 -8.02 6.98 -13.98
CA PRO A 29 -8.28 5.85 -13.09
C PRO A 29 -8.52 4.58 -13.91
N ALA A 30 -7.85 3.50 -13.53
CA ALA A 30 -7.98 2.19 -14.15
C ALA A 30 -8.28 1.11 -13.09
N ALA A 31 -9.43 0.46 -13.22
CA ALA A 31 -9.92 -0.59 -12.32
C ALA A 31 -10.98 -1.45 -13.02
N PRO A 32 -11.39 -2.59 -12.45
CA PRO A 32 -12.38 -3.47 -13.09
C PRO A 32 -13.70 -2.76 -13.42
N ASN A 33 -14.14 -1.84 -12.55
CA ASN A 33 -15.35 -1.04 -12.77
C ASN A 33 -15.20 0.07 -13.82
N THR A 34 -13.98 0.32 -14.31
CA THR A 34 -13.69 1.21 -15.45
C THR A 34 -13.34 0.43 -16.72
N GLY A 35 -13.54 -0.90 -16.72
CA GLY A 35 -13.23 -1.76 -17.86
C GLY A 35 -11.76 -2.18 -17.98
N VAL A 36 -10.95 -2.02 -16.93
CA VAL A 36 -9.54 -2.42 -16.92
C VAL A 36 -9.30 -3.52 -15.89
N ASN A 37 -8.77 -4.66 -16.30
CA ASN A 37 -8.52 -5.79 -15.42
C ASN A 37 -7.09 -6.32 -15.58
N THR A 38 -6.27 -6.15 -14.54
CA THR A 38 -4.88 -6.58 -14.56
C THR A 38 -4.71 -8.10 -14.51
N LEU A 39 -5.69 -8.86 -14.00
CA LEU A 39 -5.61 -10.32 -13.98
C LEU A 39 -5.84 -10.92 -15.37
N THR A 40 -6.79 -10.38 -16.13
CA THR A 40 -7.11 -10.87 -17.48
C THR A 40 -6.33 -10.14 -18.58
N GLY A 41 -5.81 -8.96 -18.29
CA GLY A 41 -5.20 -8.04 -19.25
C GLY A 41 -6.21 -7.18 -20.02
N GLU A 42 -7.51 -7.34 -19.78
CA GLU A 42 -8.57 -6.59 -20.45
C GLU A 42 -8.41 -5.08 -20.22
N GLY A 43 -8.52 -4.30 -21.29
CA GLY A 43 -8.47 -2.84 -21.26
C GLY A 43 -7.08 -2.24 -21.01
N LEU A 44 -6.04 -3.04 -20.79
CA LEU A 44 -4.69 -2.53 -20.49
C LEU A 44 -4.07 -1.82 -21.70
N ALA A 45 -4.16 -2.40 -22.89
CA ALA A 45 -3.56 -1.79 -24.08
C ALA A 45 -4.21 -0.43 -24.39
N GLU A 46 -5.54 -0.36 -24.30
CA GLU A 46 -6.32 0.84 -24.60
C GLU A 46 -6.09 1.94 -23.56
N VAL A 47 -6.08 1.60 -22.26
CA VAL A 47 -5.91 2.61 -21.22
C VAL A 47 -4.48 3.17 -21.21
N LEU A 48 -3.49 2.34 -21.53
CA LEU A 48 -2.08 2.72 -21.53
C LEU A 48 -1.62 3.47 -22.79
N ASP A 49 -2.45 3.57 -23.83
CA ASP A 49 -2.10 4.33 -25.04
C ASP A 49 -1.70 5.77 -24.72
N GLY A 50 -0.48 6.17 -25.08
CA GLY A 50 0.09 7.49 -24.77
C GLY A 50 0.38 7.76 -23.29
N ALA A 51 0.30 6.76 -22.41
CA ALA A 51 0.66 6.92 -21.00
C ALA A 51 2.19 7.05 -20.84
N SER A 52 2.64 8.08 -20.12
CA SER A 52 4.07 8.25 -19.81
C SER A 52 4.46 7.50 -18.55
N VAL A 53 3.52 7.41 -17.61
CA VAL A 53 3.69 6.88 -16.25
C VAL A 53 2.52 5.97 -15.91
N VAL A 54 2.81 4.85 -15.26
CA VAL A 54 1.82 4.02 -14.60
C VAL A 54 2.07 4.01 -13.11
N VAL A 55 1.00 4.16 -12.33
CA VAL A 55 1.03 4.00 -10.88
C VAL A 55 0.18 2.81 -10.48
N ASP A 56 0.81 1.76 -9.95
CA ASP A 56 0.15 0.59 -9.39
C ASP A 56 -0.07 0.73 -7.88
N VAL A 57 -1.32 1.05 -7.53
CA VAL A 57 -1.83 1.04 -6.15
C VAL A 57 -2.89 -0.05 -5.96
N SER A 58 -2.92 -1.05 -6.84
CA SER A 58 -3.84 -2.18 -6.71
C SER A 58 -3.44 -3.09 -5.55
N ASN A 59 -4.44 -3.81 -5.05
CA ASN A 59 -4.26 -4.79 -4.00
C ASN A 59 -5.15 -6.01 -4.24
N SER A 60 -4.73 -7.15 -3.72
CA SER A 60 -5.50 -8.39 -3.81
C SER A 60 -6.80 -8.26 -2.99
N PRO A 61 -7.94 -8.74 -3.52
CA PRO A 61 -9.18 -8.81 -2.76
C PRO A 61 -9.19 -9.92 -1.70
N SER A 62 -8.19 -10.82 -1.75
CA SER A 62 -8.01 -11.93 -0.81
C SER A 62 -6.63 -11.87 -0.16
N PHE A 63 -6.57 -12.15 1.15
CA PHE A 63 -5.32 -12.29 1.90
C PHE A 63 -4.90 -13.76 2.08
N ALA A 64 -5.62 -14.71 1.47
CA ALA A 64 -5.19 -16.11 1.45
C ALA A 64 -3.89 -16.23 0.65
N ASP A 65 -2.94 -17.00 1.19
CA ASP A 65 -1.54 -17.05 0.77
C ASP A 65 -1.37 -17.29 -0.76
N ASP A 66 -1.97 -18.36 -1.28
CA ASP A 66 -1.92 -18.68 -2.71
C ASP A 66 -2.63 -17.62 -3.57
N ALA A 67 -3.79 -17.13 -3.10
CA ALA A 67 -4.59 -16.17 -3.86
C ALA A 67 -3.90 -14.81 -3.98
N VAL A 68 -3.24 -14.34 -2.92
CA VAL A 68 -2.50 -13.06 -2.96
C VAL A 68 -1.22 -13.17 -3.78
N MET A 69 -0.54 -14.30 -3.72
CA MET A 69 0.63 -14.59 -4.56
C MET A 69 0.24 -14.64 -6.04
N GLU A 70 -0.83 -15.38 -6.38
CA GLU A 70 -1.33 -15.48 -7.74
C GLU A 70 -1.75 -14.10 -8.27
N PHE A 71 -2.49 -13.32 -7.47
CA PHE A 71 -2.90 -11.98 -7.83
C PHE A 71 -1.71 -11.13 -8.26
N PHE A 72 -0.71 -10.96 -7.37
CA PHE A 72 0.41 -10.07 -7.63
C PHE A 72 1.31 -10.54 -8.78
N ARG A 73 1.49 -11.86 -8.95
CA ARG A 73 2.28 -12.38 -10.09
C ARG A 73 1.58 -12.14 -11.42
N ILE A 74 0.30 -12.48 -11.53
CA ILE A 74 -0.45 -12.35 -12.78
C ILE A 74 -0.66 -10.87 -13.11
N SER A 75 -1.15 -10.08 -12.15
CA SER A 75 -1.47 -8.66 -12.36
C SER A 75 -0.25 -7.86 -12.80
N THR A 76 0.87 -8.02 -12.09
CA THR A 76 2.12 -7.31 -12.36
C THR A 76 2.71 -7.75 -13.70
N THR A 77 2.68 -9.05 -14.03
CA THR A 77 3.21 -9.54 -15.31
C THR A 77 2.44 -8.97 -16.50
N ASN A 78 1.10 -8.99 -16.44
CA ASN A 78 0.27 -8.44 -17.51
C ASN A 78 0.47 -6.93 -17.64
N LEU A 79 0.53 -6.23 -16.51
CA LEU A 79 0.72 -4.79 -16.49
C LEU A 79 2.06 -4.38 -17.09
N LEU A 80 3.17 -4.96 -16.62
CA LEU A 80 4.52 -4.65 -17.13
C LEU A 80 4.67 -4.97 -18.63
N LYS A 81 4.03 -6.05 -19.10
CA LYS A 81 4.00 -6.36 -20.54
C LYS A 81 3.29 -5.25 -21.33
N ALA A 82 2.11 -4.84 -20.89
CA ALA A 82 1.33 -3.80 -21.57
C ALA A 82 2.03 -2.42 -21.49
N GLU A 83 2.72 -2.14 -20.39
CA GLU A 83 3.56 -0.95 -20.22
C GLU A 83 4.72 -0.91 -21.21
N ALA A 84 5.43 -2.04 -21.38
CA ALA A 84 6.50 -2.16 -22.35
C ALA A 84 6.01 -1.94 -23.79
N ASP A 85 4.87 -2.55 -24.15
CA ASP A 85 4.24 -2.39 -25.46
C ASP A 85 3.80 -0.92 -25.71
N ALA A 86 3.33 -0.23 -24.67
CA ALA A 86 2.90 1.17 -24.73
C ALA A 86 4.06 2.20 -24.65
N GLY A 87 5.28 1.75 -24.33
CA GLY A 87 6.44 2.63 -24.17
C GLY A 87 6.40 3.48 -22.90
N VAL A 88 5.79 2.97 -21.83
CA VAL A 88 5.77 3.63 -20.51
C VAL A 88 7.20 3.80 -20.01
N THR A 89 7.49 5.00 -19.49
CA THR A 89 8.86 5.40 -19.09
C THR A 89 9.08 5.39 -17.58
N HIS A 90 8.02 5.20 -16.80
CA HIS A 90 8.09 5.15 -15.35
C HIS A 90 6.96 4.28 -14.76
N HIS A 91 7.33 3.20 -14.09
CA HIS A 91 6.42 2.40 -13.27
C HIS A 91 6.56 2.77 -11.79
N VAL A 92 5.47 3.18 -11.13
CA VAL A 92 5.46 3.46 -9.69
C VAL A 92 4.57 2.45 -8.98
N ALA A 93 5.11 1.69 -8.03
CA ALA A 93 4.32 0.75 -7.25
C ALA A 93 4.22 1.19 -5.79
N LEU A 94 3.03 1.07 -5.21
CA LEU A 94 2.84 1.16 -3.76
C LEU A 94 2.98 -0.22 -3.12
N SER A 95 4.04 -0.35 -2.33
CA SER A 95 4.33 -1.51 -1.50
C SER A 95 4.40 -1.09 -0.02
N VAL A 96 4.88 -1.96 0.85
CA VAL A 96 4.75 -1.83 2.30
C VAL A 96 6.13 -1.89 2.96
N VAL A 97 6.36 -1.00 3.92
CA VAL A 97 7.54 -1.06 4.78
C VAL A 97 7.61 -2.45 5.42
N GLY A 98 8.76 -3.11 5.31
CA GLY A 98 9.00 -4.44 5.86
C GLY A 98 8.73 -5.62 4.92
N THR A 99 8.45 -5.39 3.63
CA THR A 99 8.36 -6.44 2.60
C THR A 99 9.47 -7.47 2.70
N GLU A 100 10.75 -7.07 2.73
CA GLU A 100 11.87 -8.00 2.82
C GLU A 100 12.03 -8.69 4.19
N ARG A 101 11.43 -8.15 5.25
CA ARG A 101 11.59 -8.61 6.64
C ARG A 101 10.53 -9.63 7.07
N LEU A 102 9.32 -9.57 6.48
CA LEU A 102 8.13 -10.31 6.95
C LEU A 102 7.80 -11.54 6.09
N GLN A 103 8.81 -12.35 5.79
CA GLN A 103 8.66 -13.48 4.84
C GLN A 103 7.83 -14.65 5.38
N GLU A 104 7.46 -14.68 6.66
CA GLU A 104 6.50 -15.64 7.21
C GLU A 104 5.05 -15.30 6.81
N SER A 105 4.78 -14.04 6.48
CA SER A 105 3.47 -13.59 6.02
C SER A 105 3.32 -13.76 4.51
N GLY A 106 2.25 -14.44 4.11
CA GLY A 106 1.93 -14.66 2.69
C GLY A 106 1.78 -13.39 1.87
N TYR A 107 1.13 -12.39 2.47
CA TYR A 107 0.97 -11.08 1.84
C TYR A 107 2.30 -10.41 1.52
N PHE A 108 3.25 -10.42 2.48
CA PHE A 108 4.56 -9.79 2.28
C PHE A 108 5.46 -10.59 1.32
N ARG A 109 5.37 -11.93 1.32
CA ARG A 109 5.99 -12.74 0.26
C ARG A 109 5.47 -12.37 -1.13
N ALA A 110 4.16 -12.17 -1.26
CA ALA A 110 3.55 -11.80 -2.53
C ALA A 110 3.93 -10.38 -2.98
N LYS A 111 3.99 -9.41 -2.06
CA LYS A 111 4.56 -8.07 -2.33
C LYS A 111 6.03 -8.14 -2.72
N GLN A 112 6.82 -9.00 -2.09
CA GLN A 112 8.23 -9.21 -2.47
C GLN A 112 8.35 -9.76 -3.89
N ALA A 113 7.45 -10.66 -4.30
CA ALA A 113 7.39 -11.17 -5.66
C ALA A 113 6.99 -10.09 -6.67
N GLN A 114 6.01 -9.24 -6.35
CA GLN A 114 5.66 -8.06 -7.16
C GLN A 114 6.87 -7.15 -7.37
N GLU A 115 7.59 -6.79 -6.30
CA GLU A 115 8.77 -5.95 -6.39
C GLU A 115 9.89 -6.57 -7.23
N GLY A 116 10.07 -7.89 -7.15
CA GLY A 116 11.02 -8.61 -8.00
C GLY A 116 10.68 -8.47 -9.49
N LEU A 117 9.42 -8.70 -9.85
CA LEU A 117 8.96 -8.54 -11.24
C LEU A 117 9.16 -7.12 -11.77
N ILE A 118 8.90 -6.10 -10.94
CA ILE A 118 9.11 -4.69 -11.30
C ILE A 118 10.60 -4.42 -11.55
N LYS A 119 11.48 -4.88 -10.65
CA LYS A 119 12.93 -4.71 -10.75
C LYS A 119 13.51 -5.37 -12.00
N ASP A 120 12.96 -6.53 -12.39
CA ASP A 120 13.41 -7.31 -13.54
C ASP A 120 12.77 -6.86 -14.87
N SER A 121 11.83 -5.92 -14.85
CA SER A 121 11.02 -5.52 -16.01
C SER A 121 11.79 -4.79 -17.11
N GLY A 122 12.92 -4.16 -16.77
CA GLY A 122 13.64 -3.24 -17.66
C GLY A 122 12.99 -1.86 -17.83
N ILE A 123 11.81 -1.62 -17.24
CA ILE A 123 11.14 -0.32 -17.20
C ILE A 123 11.70 0.48 -16.01
N PRO A 124 12.09 1.75 -16.18
CA PRO A 124 12.50 2.58 -15.05
C PRO A 124 11.38 2.65 -14.00
N TYR A 125 11.73 2.49 -12.72
CA TYR A 125 10.71 2.32 -11.69
C TYR A 125 10.98 3.13 -10.41
N SER A 126 9.94 3.27 -9.59
CA SER A 126 10.05 3.68 -8.19
C SER A 126 9.09 2.86 -7.33
N ILE A 127 9.60 2.22 -6.28
CA ILE A 127 8.76 1.50 -5.34
C ILE A 127 8.59 2.38 -4.09
N VAL A 128 7.35 2.75 -3.79
CA VAL A 128 7.01 3.51 -2.59
C VAL A 128 6.60 2.53 -1.49
N HIS A 129 7.41 2.39 -0.46
CA HIS A 129 7.09 1.64 0.74
C HIS A 129 6.37 2.54 1.74
N ALA A 130 5.10 2.29 2.00
CA ALA A 130 4.38 3.01 3.03
C ALA A 130 4.27 2.18 4.33
N THR A 131 4.31 2.85 5.48
CA THR A 131 3.88 2.22 6.74
C THR A 131 2.36 2.01 6.75
N GLN A 132 1.86 1.32 7.78
CA GLN A 132 0.44 0.94 7.86
C GLN A 132 -0.46 2.18 7.92
N PHE A 133 -1.62 2.13 7.26
CA PHE A 133 -2.50 3.30 7.19
C PHE A 133 -3.38 3.45 8.42
N PHE A 134 -3.66 4.70 8.82
CA PHE A 134 -4.67 5.00 9.85
C PHE A 134 -6.02 4.33 9.53
N GLU A 135 -6.40 4.34 8.26
CA GLU A 135 -7.62 3.72 7.74
C GLU A 135 -7.63 2.19 7.91
N PHE A 136 -6.47 1.55 7.97
CA PHE A 136 -6.35 0.09 8.03
C PHE A 136 -6.28 -0.46 9.46
N MET A 137 -6.35 0.38 10.49
CA MET A 137 -6.30 -0.06 11.89
C MET A 137 -7.39 -1.08 12.24
N LYS A 138 -8.60 -0.94 11.67
CA LYS A 138 -9.66 -1.95 11.86
C LYS A 138 -9.27 -3.30 11.23
N GLY A 139 -8.68 -3.28 10.04
CA GLY A 139 -8.24 -4.50 9.36
C GLY A 139 -7.17 -5.25 10.15
N ILE A 140 -6.25 -4.53 10.78
CA ILE A 140 -5.27 -5.11 11.72
C ILE A 140 -5.99 -5.77 12.90
N ALA A 141 -6.93 -5.07 13.54
CA ALA A 141 -7.69 -5.63 14.65
C ALA A 141 -8.48 -6.88 14.24
N ASP A 142 -9.17 -6.84 13.09
CA ASP A 142 -9.95 -7.95 12.56
C ASP A 142 -9.05 -9.18 12.29
N SER A 143 -7.85 -8.98 11.72
CA SER A 143 -6.90 -10.08 11.45
C SER A 143 -6.36 -10.76 12.71
N ALA A 144 -6.37 -10.03 13.82
CA ALA A 144 -5.87 -10.47 15.13
C ALA A 144 -6.99 -10.91 16.08
N THR A 145 -8.24 -11.00 15.58
CA THR A 145 -9.42 -11.32 16.39
C THR A 145 -9.62 -12.84 16.48
N ASP A 146 -9.75 -13.34 17.71
CA ASP A 146 -10.29 -14.66 18.05
C ASP A 146 -11.48 -14.47 19.00
N GLY A 147 -12.69 -14.77 18.53
CA GLY A 147 -13.94 -14.42 19.21
C GLY A 147 -14.07 -12.91 19.43
N ASP A 148 -14.14 -12.50 20.70
CA ASP A 148 -14.20 -11.08 21.11
C ASP A 148 -12.83 -10.52 21.56
N THR A 149 -11.75 -11.27 21.36
CA THR A 149 -10.40 -10.89 21.80
C THR A 149 -9.51 -10.55 20.62
N VAL A 150 -8.86 -9.39 20.65
CA VAL A 150 -7.83 -8.97 19.70
C VAL A 150 -6.46 -9.19 20.34
N ARG A 151 -5.64 -10.09 19.82
CA ARG A 151 -4.31 -10.42 20.37
C ARG A 151 -3.21 -9.74 19.57
N LEU A 152 -2.43 -8.87 20.22
CA LEU A 152 -1.40 -8.09 19.54
C LEU A 152 -0.10 -8.04 20.35
N ALA A 153 1.02 -8.12 19.64
CA ALA A 153 2.34 -7.97 20.23
C ALA A 153 2.62 -6.51 20.63
N PRO A 154 3.36 -6.26 21.72
CA PRO A 154 3.72 -4.92 22.20
C PRO A 154 4.89 -4.31 21.40
N ILE A 155 4.78 -4.32 20.07
CA ILE A 155 5.85 -3.88 19.14
C ILE A 155 5.57 -2.47 18.59
N LYS A 156 6.60 -1.82 18.04
CA LYS A 156 6.50 -0.44 17.55
C LYS A 156 5.91 -0.38 16.14
N ILE A 157 5.03 0.58 15.93
CA ILE A 157 4.42 0.91 14.63
C ILE A 157 4.44 2.42 14.41
N ARG A 158 4.57 2.87 13.15
CA ARG A 158 4.60 4.29 12.78
C ARG A 158 3.62 4.59 11.64
N PRO A 159 2.30 4.49 11.90
CA PRO A 159 1.31 4.47 10.85
C PRO A 159 1.16 5.85 10.20
N VAL A 160 0.62 5.89 8.98
CA VAL A 160 0.55 7.08 8.12
C VAL A 160 -0.87 7.33 7.62
N TYR A 161 -1.21 8.58 7.31
CA TYR A 161 -2.48 8.91 6.68
C TYR A 161 -2.43 8.63 5.17
N SER A 162 -3.50 8.03 4.63
CA SER A 162 -3.57 7.69 3.20
C SER A 162 -3.44 8.89 2.25
N ASP A 163 -3.85 10.09 2.67
CA ASP A 163 -3.73 11.30 1.85
C ASP A 163 -2.28 11.77 1.70
N ASP A 164 -1.49 11.63 2.77
CA ASP A 164 -0.06 11.91 2.74
C ASP A 164 0.68 10.91 1.86
N VAL A 165 0.30 9.62 1.94
CA VAL A 165 0.84 8.59 1.04
C VAL A 165 0.51 8.90 -0.42
N ALA A 166 -0.75 9.26 -0.72
CA ALA A 166 -1.16 9.64 -2.07
C ALA A 166 -0.35 10.85 -2.59
N ALA A 167 -0.02 11.81 -1.72
CA ALA A 167 0.83 12.94 -2.08
C ALA A 167 2.28 12.52 -2.40
N VAL A 168 2.88 11.62 -1.61
CA VAL A 168 4.23 11.08 -1.89
C VAL A 168 4.25 10.27 -3.17
N VAL A 169 3.26 9.38 -3.37
CA VAL A 169 3.13 8.58 -4.59
C VAL A 169 2.98 9.49 -5.81
N GLY A 170 2.15 10.53 -5.72
CA GLY A 170 1.98 11.52 -6.79
C GLY A 170 3.27 12.26 -7.12
N ARG A 171 4.00 12.75 -6.12
CA ARG A 171 5.32 13.38 -6.33
C ARG A 171 6.33 12.43 -6.96
N THR A 172 6.30 11.16 -6.56
CA THR A 172 7.16 10.11 -7.12
C THR A 172 6.84 9.87 -8.59
N ALA A 173 5.54 9.74 -8.92
CA ALA A 173 5.07 9.50 -10.28
C ALA A 173 5.49 10.59 -11.28
N VAL A 174 5.43 11.85 -10.87
CA VAL A 174 5.77 13.00 -11.74
C VAL A 174 7.26 13.36 -11.69
N GLY A 175 8.03 12.72 -10.80
CA GLY A 175 9.47 12.87 -10.67
C GLY A 175 10.27 11.94 -11.56
N THR A 176 11.59 12.03 -11.46
CA THR A 176 12.50 11.08 -12.13
C THR A 176 12.43 9.71 -11.46
N PRO A 177 12.39 8.60 -12.22
CA PRO A 177 12.46 7.25 -11.66
C PRO A 177 13.69 7.07 -10.77
N VAL A 178 13.48 6.58 -9.55
CA VAL A 178 14.58 6.39 -8.58
C VAL A 178 15.33 5.07 -8.79
N ASN A 179 14.74 4.13 -9.53
CA ASN A 179 15.21 2.75 -9.73
C ASN A 179 15.56 2.07 -8.40
N GLY A 180 14.66 2.22 -7.43
CA GLY A 180 14.86 1.79 -6.06
C GLY A 180 13.61 1.99 -5.21
N VAL A 181 13.81 2.04 -3.90
CA VAL A 181 12.77 2.16 -2.90
C VAL A 181 12.82 3.54 -2.25
N VAL A 182 11.65 4.16 -2.06
CA VAL A 182 11.46 5.32 -1.19
C VAL A 182 10.45 4.94 -0.11
N GLU A 183 10.71 5.34 1.13
CA GLU A 183 9.80 5.06 2.24
C GLU A 183 9.00 6.29 2.66
N VAL A 184 7.74 6.08 3.03
CA VAL A 184 6.87 7.09 3.65
C VAL A 184 6.28 6.55 4.95
N ALA A 185 6.35 7.36 6.01
CA ALA A 185 5.81 7.02 7.31
C ALA A 185 5.10 8.22 7.95
N GLY A 186 4.22 7.96 8.91
CA GLY A 186 3.58 9.04 9.66
C GLY A 186 4.51 9.65 10.71
N PRO A 187 4.06 10.73 11.36
CA PRO A 187 4.92 11.51 12.26
C PRO A 187 5.27 10.74 13.53
N ASP A 188 4.34 9.96 14.06
CA ASP A 188 4.38 9.44 15.43
C ASP A 188 4.57 7.93 15.49
N VAL A 189 5.39 7.48 16.45
CA VAL A 189 5.60 6.06 16.79
C VAL A 189 4.68 5.69 17.95
N PHE A 190 4.03 4.53 17.84
CA PHE A 190 3.14 3.97 18.85
C PHE A 190 3.54 2.53 19.18
N GLN A 191 3.04 2.02 20.31
CA GLN A 191 2.95 0.58 20.53
C GLN A 191 1.68 0.06 19.84
N LEU A 192 1.80 -1.05 19.11
CA LEU A 192 0.74 -1.59 18.24
C LEU A 192 -0.56 -1.89 19.00
N ASP A 193 -0.47 -2.69 20.06
CA ASP A 193 -1.62 -3.08 20.88
C ASP A 193 -2.30 -1.86 21.52
N GLU A 194 -1.53 -0.88 22.01
CA GLU A 194 -2.09 0.35 22.58
C GLU A 194 -2.82 1.20 21.55
N LEU A 195 -2.25 1.34 20.35
CA LEU A 195 -2.86 2.11 19.27
C LEU A 195 -4.19 1.48 18.86
N ILE A 196 -4.22 0.16 18.66
CA ILE A 196 -5.45 -0.55 18.32
C ILE A 196 -6.46 -0.46 19.45
N ARG A 197 -6.04 -0.62 20.71
CA ARG A 197 -6.91 -0.46 21.90
C ARG A 197 -7.58 0.92 21.92
N LYS A 198 -6.81 2.00 21.68
CA LYS A 198 -7.34 3.36 21.58
C LYS A 198 -8.32 3.52 20.41
N GLY A 199 -7.98 2.95 19.25
CA GLY A 199 -8.81 3.01 18.04
C GLY A 199 -10.17 2.29 18.19
N LEU A 200 -10.17 1.10 18.80
CA LEU A 200 -11.39 0.34 19.08
C LEU A 200 -12.28 1.07 20.10
N ALA A 201 -11.69 1.56 21.19
CA ALA A 201 -12.40 2.33 22.21
C ALA A 201 -13.04 3.60 21.63
N ALA A 202 -12.33 4.33 20.76
CA ALA A 202 -12.85 5.54 20.10
C ALA A 202 -14.07 5.27 19.19
N LYS A 203 -14.24 4.03 18.74
CA LYS A 203 -15.37 3.58 17.89
C LYS A 203 -16.45 2.83 18.64
N ASN A 204 -16.36 2.73 19.98
CA ASN A 204 -17.23 1.89 20.81
C ASN A 204 -17.28 0.42 20.34
N ASP A 205 -16.17 -0.09 19.81
CA ASP A 205 -16.04 -1.50 19.43
C ASP A 205 -15.86 -2.33 20.72
N PRO A 206 -16.68 -3.39 20.94
CA PRO A 206 -16.71 -4.11 22.22
C PRO A 206 -15.54 -5.08 22.41
N ARG A 207 -14.74 -5.34 21.37
CA ARG A 207 -13.65 -6.31 21.44
C ARG A 207 -12.56 -5.86 22.42
N THR A 208 -11.99 -6.84 23.14
CA THR A 208 -10.94 -6.59 24.14
C THR A 208 -9.56 -6.82 23.54
N VAL A 209 -8.65 -5.85 23.67
CA VAL A 209 -7.25 -6.00 23.22
C VAL A 209 -6.40 -6.61 24.33
N VAL A 210 -5.87 -7.80 24.07
CA VAL A 210 -4.91 -8.52 24.93
C VAL A 210 -3.52 -8.39 24.33
N THR A 211 -2.57 -7.95 25.15
CA THR A 211 -1.15 -7.92 24.79
C THR A 211 -0.59 -9.34 24.89
N ASP A 212 0.05 -9.81 23.83
CA ASP A 212 0.60 -11.15 23.72
C ASP A 212 1.89 -11.08 22.90
N GLU A 213 3.03 -11.35 23.54
CA GLU A 213 4.37 -11.16 22.96
C GLU A 213 4.59 -11.97 21.66
N HIS A 214 3.91 -13.12 21.54
CA HIS A 214 4.04 -14.02 20.41
C HIS A 214 2.85 -13.93 19.44
N ALA A 215 1.97 -12.93 19.60
CA ALA A 215 0.84 -12.76 18.69
C ALA A 215 1.33 -12.47 17.25
N PRO A 216 0.92 -13.28 16.26
CA PRO A 216 1.34 -13.09 14.89
C PRO A 216 0.64 -11.89 14.25
N TYR A 217 1.37 -11.17 13.40
CA TYR A 217 0.86 -10.14 12.51
C TYR A 217 0.77 -10.69 11.10
N PHE A 218 -0.46 -10.96 10.63
CA PHE A 218 -0.71 -11.60 9.33
C PHE A 218 0.14 -12.87 9.12
N GLY A 219 0.23 -13.70 10.16
CA GLY A 219 0.95 -14.98 10.15
C GLY A 219 2.45 -14.91 10.48
N ALA A 220 3.01 -13.72 10.70
CA ALA A 220 4.43 -13.55 11.04
C ALA A 220 4.61 -13.03 12.47
N GLU A 221 5.56 -13.59 13.21
CA GLU A 221 6.01 -13.01 14.48
C GLU A 221 6.85 -11.75 14.21
N LEU A 222 6.65 -10.71 15.02
CA LEU A 222 7.28 -9.41 14.82
C LEU A 222 8.44 -9.20 15.78
N GLN A 223 9.54 -8.61 15.28
CA GLN A 223 10.53 -7.98 16.14
C GLN A 223 10.10 -6.54 16.45
N GLU A 224 10.67 -5.95 17.52
CA GLU A 224 10.24 -4.66 18.06
C GLU A 224 10.12 -3.55 17.00
N THR A 225 11.02 -3.52 16.02
CA THR A 225 11.10 -2.47 14.99
C THR A 225 10.71 -2.93 13.59
N THR A 226 10.12 -4.13 13.43
CA THR A 226 9.83 -4.70 12.10
C THR A 226 8.85 -3.86 11.28
N LEU A 227 7.93 -3.13 11.92
CA LEU A 227 6.97 -2.25 11.24
C LEU A 227 7.44 -0.79 11.12
N LEU A 228 8.64 -0.48 11.60
CA LEU A 228 9.22 0.86 11.48
C LEU A 228 9.92 1.02 10.13
N PRO A 229 9.87 2.23 9.54
CA PRO A 229 10.63 2.53 8.34
C PRO A 229 12.14 2.58 8.66
N GLY A 230 12.96 2.57 7.61
CA GLY A 230 14.37 2.95 7.66
C GLY A 230 14.60 4.43 8.00
N PRO A 231 15.87 4.81 8.20
CA PRO A 231 16.24 6.15 8.68
C PRO A 231 15.95 7.29 7.69
N ASP A 232 15.91 6.99 6.40
CA ASP A 232 15.76 7.99 5.33
C ASP A 232 14.31 8.18 4.85
N ALA A 233 13.35 7.59 5.57
CA ALA A 233 11.95 7.68 5.20
C ALA A 233 11.41 9.11 5.27
N HIS A 234 10.59 9.45 4.28
CA HIS A 234 9.83 10.69 4.28
C HIS A 234 8.79 10.66 5.40
N ILE A 235 8.94 11.54 6.38
CA ILE A 235 8.00 11.65 7.50
C ILE A 235 6.89 12.63 7.13
N ALA A 236 5.68 12.11 7.01
CA ALA A 236 4.47 12.86 6.75
C ALA A 236 4.01 13.67 7.98
N GLU A 237 3.16 14.66 7.74
CA GLU A 237 2.80 15.68 8.74
C GLU A 237 1.54 15.32 9.53
N THR A 238 0.60 14.57 8.95
CA THR A 238 -0.70 14.33 9.58
C THR A 238 -0.58 13.41 10.78
N ARG A 239 -0.95 13.91 11.97
CA ARG A 239 -0.94 13.12 13.21
C ARG A 239 -2.21 12.30 13.33
N PHE A 240 -2.10 11.15 13.99
CA PHE A 240 -3.24 10.24 14.21
C PHE A 240 -4.40 10.91 14.95
N ALA A 241 -4.11 11.75 15.96
CA ALA A 241 -5.13 12.46 16.72
C ALA A 241 -5.92 13.47 15.87
N ASP A 242 -5.23 14.20 14.98
CA ASP A 242 -5.84 15.19 14.10
C ASP A 242 -6.73 14.51 13.06
N TRP A 243 -6.26 13.41 12.48
CA TRP A 243 -7.05 12.57 11.59
C TRP A 243 -8.30 12.03 12.28
N LEU A 244 -8.16 11.48 13.49
CA LEU A 244 -9.27 10.91 14.25
C LEU A 244 -10.34 11.96 14.60
N ALA A 245 -9.94 13.20 14.89
CA ALA A 245 -10.86 14.29 15.17
C ALA A 245 -11.75 14.67 13.97
N GLN A 246 -11.27 14.42 12.74
CA GLN A 246 -12.01 14.68 11.50
C GLN A 246 -12.98 13.55 11.11
N GLN A 247 -12.93 12.39 11.78
CA GLN A 247 -13.80 11.23 11.50
C GLN A 247 -15.14 11.27 12.27
N ARG A 248 -15.44 12.36 12.98
CA ARG A 248 -16.64 12.52 13.81
C ARG A 248 -17.80 13.17 13.08
#